data_AF-A0A2A3Y5P2-F1
#
_entry.id   AF-A0A2A3Y5P2-F1
#
_cell.length_a   1.000
_cell.length_b   1.000
_cell.length_c   1.000
_cell.angle_alpha   90.00
_cell.angle_beta   90.00
_cell.angle_gamma   90.00
#
_symmetry.space_group_name_H-M   'P 1'
#
loop_
_entity.id
_entity.type
_entity.pdbx_description
1 polymer ?
#
loop_
_entity_poly.entity_id
_entity_poly.type
_entity_poly.pdbx_seq_one_letter_code
_entity_poly.pdbx_strand_id
1 'polypeptide(L)'
;MSWTGPTALFTAWIIHGIEEAFAFPASCDRLVDRTGVEQLRITPQQSWIAVELMGILVAVACGRAAGKSAMFRAVVAGLEAHVVTHLGASVAQRGYTAGVATALPIMFPGALMARRELQRDGCELRFRDTVNGVELLLPAALVCQGAARLIRRVSAAKS
;
A
#
# COMPACT_ATOMS: atom_id res chain seq x y z
N MET A 1 -22.76 9.27 -6.59
CA MET A 1 -22.05 8.23 -5.82
C MET A 1 -21.99 8.68 -4.37
N SER A 2 -22.52 7.90 -3.43
CA SER A 2 -22.32 8.16 -2.00
C SER A 2 -20.88 7.78 -1.65
N TRP A 3 -20.13 8.71 -1.06
CA TRP A 3 -18.81 8.41 -0.51
C TRP A 3 -19.00 7.60 0.76
N THR A 4 -18.68 6.31 0.68
CA THR A 4 -18.63 5.39 1.83
C THR A 4 -17.17 5.18 2.20
N GLY A 5 -16.92 4.76 3.43
CA GLY A 5 -15.59 4.41 3.95
C GLY A 5 -14.80 3.52 2.99
N PRO A 6 -15.37 2.39 2.50
CA PRO A 6 -14.69 1.52 1.54
C PRO A 6 -14.37 2.17 0.20
N THR A 7 -15.28 2.98 -0.35
CA THR A 7 -15.07 3.65 -1.64
C THR A 7 -14.02 4.77 -1.50
N ALA A 8 -14.09 5.55 -0.42
CA ALA A 8 -13.10 6.57 -0.11
C ALA A 8 -11.69 5.98 0.11
N LEU A 9 -11.59 4.89 0.89
CA LEU A 9 -10.33 4.19 1.11
C LEU A 9 -9.73 3.65 -0.20
N PHE A 10 -10.55 2.99 -1.02
CA PHE A 10 -10.07 2.41 -2.27
C PHE A 10 -9.64 3.48 -3.28
N THR A 11 -10.40 4.57 -3.42
CA THR A 11 -10.00 5.71 -4.26
C THR A 11 -8.72 6.35 -3.77
N ALA A 12 -8.57 6.56 -2.45
CA ALA A 12 -7.34 7.08 -1.88
C ALA A 12 -6.16 6.14 -2.13
N TRP A 13 -6.37 4.83 -2.01
CA TRP A 13 -5.36 3.81 -2.32
C TRP A 13 -4.93 3.87 -3.79
N ILE A 14 -5.86 4.02 -4.75
CA ILE A 14 -5.51 4.12 -6.17
C ILE A 14 -4.59 5.32 -6.42
N ILE A 15 -4.95 6.49 -5.90
CA ILE A 15 -4.17 7.71 -6.10
C ILE A 15 -2.78 7.58 -5.45
N HIS A 16 -2.73 7.04 -4.23
CA HIS A 16 -1.48 6.78 -3.53
C HIS A 16 -0.61 5.75 -4.27
N GLY A 17 -1.21 4.65 -4.72
CA GLY A 17 -0.56 3.59 -5.45
C GLY A 17 0.03 4.06 -6.78
N ILE A 18 -0.61 5.02 -7.48
CA ILE A 18 -0.04 5.64 -8.69
C ILE A 18 1.27 6.38 -8.34
N GLU A 19 1.28 7.19 -7.27
CA GLU A 19 2.50 7.86 -6.82
C GLU A 19 3.58 6.83 -6.50
N GLU A 20 3.24 5.80 -5.72
CA GLU A 20 4.15 4.71 -5.38
C GLU A 20 4.70 4.06 -6.64
N ALA A 21 3.85 3.65 -7.59
CA ALA A 21 4.27 2.96 -8.81
C ALA A 21 5.33 3.74 -9.60
N PHE A 22 5.18 5.07 -9.70
CA PHE A 22 6.15 5.95 -10.36
C PHE A 22 7.41 6.21 -9.53
N ALA A 23 7.27 6.44 -8.22
CA ALA A 23 8.37 6.90 -7.38
C ALA A 23 9.19 5.77 -6.74
N PHE A 24 8.66 4.55 -6.68
CA PHE A 24 9.31 3.40 -6.05
C PHE A 24 10.67 3.08 -6.68
N PRO A 25 10.82 2.99 -8.03
CA PRO A 25 12.11 2.71 -8.65
C PRO A 25 13.20 3.70 -8.26
N ALA A 26 12.91 5.00 -8.33
CA ALA A 26 13.87 6.05 -7.95
C ALA A 26 14.19 6.07 -6.44
N SER A 27 13.26 5.61 -5.60
CA SER A 27 13.51 5.46 -4.16
C SER A 27 14.38 4.24 -3.86
N CYS A 28 14.17 3.13 -4.58
CA CYS A 28 15.02 1.95 -4.51
C CYS A 28 16.42 2.24 -5.04
N ASP A 29 16.57 2.94 -6.16
CA ASP A 29 17.88 3.32 -6.72
C ASP A 29 18.70 4.13 -5.71
N ARG A 30 18.09 5.15 -5.08
CA ARG A 30 18.74 5.93 -4.02
C ARG A 30 19.09 5.12 -2.77
N LEU A 31 18.39 4.02 -2.52
CA LEU A 31 18.70 3.11 -1.42
C LEU A 31 19.84 2.17 -1.79
N VAL A 32 19.89 1.70 -3.04
CA VAL A 32 21.02 0.94 -3.60
C VAL A 32 22.29 1.78 -3.54
N ASP A 33 22.25 3.04 -4.01
CA ASP A 33 23.41 3.93 -4.01
C ASP A 33 23.97 4.20 -2.60
N ARG A 34 23.11 4.15 -1.57
CA ARG A 34 23.50 4.35 -0.17
C ARG A 34 23.99 3.08 0.54
N THR A 35 23.49 1.91 0.15
CA THR A 35 23.72 0.64 0.87
C THR A 35 24.62 -0.33 0.12
N GLY A 36 24.78 -0.15 -1.20
CA GLY A 36 25.46 -1.09 -2.10
C GLY A 36 24.67 -2.38 -2.41
N VAL A 37 23.43 -2.50 -1.93
CA VAL A 37 22.64 -3.74 -2.05
C VAL A 37 21.84 -3.75 -3.36
N GLU A 38 22.45 -4.21 -4.45
CA GLU A 38 21.83 -4.25 -5.80
C GLU A 38 20.51 -5.05 -5.87
N GLN A 39 20.28 -5.99 -4.94
CA GLN A 39 19.04 -6.76 -4.87
C GLN A 39 17.81 -5.90 -4.54
N LEU A 40 18.00 -4.65 -4.08
CA LEU A 40 16.93 -3.69 -3.83
C LEU A 40 16.46 -3.00 -5.11
N ARG A 41 17.25 -3.07 -6.20
CA ARG A 41 16.90 -2.43 -7.46
C ARG A 41 15.65 -3.07 -8.07
N ILE A 42 14.75 -2.23 -8.57
CA ILE A 42 13.50 -2.65 -9.22
C ILE A 42 13.29 -1.82 -10.49
N THR A 43 12.59 -2.38 -11.47
CA THR A 43 12.25 -1.66 -12.69
C THR A 43 10.88 -0.99 -12.59
N PRO A 44 10.60 0.07 -13.37
CA PRO A 44 9.28 0.71 -13.40
C PRO A 44 8.13 -0.27 -13.63
N GLN A 45 8.29 -1.20 -14.58
CA GLN A 45 7.28 -2.23 -14.83
C GLN A 45 7.05 -3.16 -13.63
N GLN A 46 8.11 -3.52 -12.89
CA GLN A 46 7.97 -4.34 -11.67
C GLN A 46 7.18 -3.58 -10.59
N SER A 47 7.45 -2.28 -10.46
CA SER A 47 6.72 -1.39 -9.55
C SER A 47 5.22 -1.37 -9.87
N TRP A 48 4.86 -1.15 -11.13
CA TRP A 48 3.46 -1.16 -11.59
C TRP A 48 2.75 -2.48 -11.30
N ILE A 49 3.34 -3.61 -11.71
CA ILE A 49 2.74 -4.94 -11.48
C ILE A 49 2.53 -5.19 -9.99
N ALA A 50 3.51 -4.86 -9.15
CA ALA A 50 3.41 -5.07 -7.71
C ALA A 50 2.30 -4.21 -7.08
N VAL A 51 2.18 -2.94 -7.49
CA VAL A 51 1.11 -2.05 -7.03
C VAL A 51 -0.25 -2.56 -7.51
N GLU A 52 -0.42 -2.94 -8.76
CA GLU A 52 -1.68 -3.47 -9.29
C GLU A 52 -2.16 -4.72 -8.53
N LEU A 53 -1.24 -5.65 -8.22
CA LEU A 53 -1.55 -6.84 -7.42
C LEU A 53 -2.02 -6.47 -6.01
N MET A 54 -1.38 -5.49 -5.37
CA MET A 54 -1.85 -4.96 -4.08
C MET A 54 -3.22 -4.29 -4.21
N GLY A 55 -3.48 -3.62 -5.33
CA GLY A 55 -4.77 -2.99 -5.62
C GLY A 55 -5.92 -3.98 -5.69
N ILE A 56 -5.68 -5.16 -6.26
CA ILE A 56 -6.67 -6.26 -6.26
C ILE A 56 -6.98 -6.69 -4.82
N LEU A 57 -5.96 -6.86 -3.96
CA LEU A 57 -6.16 -7.23 -2.56
C LEU A 57 -7.00 -6.19 -1.81
N VAL A 58 -6.67 -4.91 -1.96
CA VAL A 58 -7.40 -3.82 -1.31
C VAL A 58 -8.83 -3.72 -1.86
N ALA A 59 -9.02 -3.86 -3.18
CA ALA A 59 -10.34 -3.88 -3.80
C ALA A 59 -11.22 -5.02 -3.25
N VAL A 60 -10.65 -6.23 -3.11
CA VAL A 60 -11.34 -7.39 -2.51
C VAL A 60 -11.72 -7.10 -1.06
N ALA A 61 -10.83 -6.51 -0.28
CA ALA A 61 -11.13 -6.14 1.10
C ALA A 61 -12.28 -5.12 1.19
N CYS A 62 -12.28 -4.09 0.34
CA CYS A 62 -13.33 -3.07 0.27
C CYS A 62 -14.68 -3.63 -0.21
N GLY A 63 -14.66 -4.63 -1.11
CA GLY A 63 -15.87 -5.26 -1.64
C GLY A 63 -16.54 -6.26 -0.69
N ARG A 64 -15.81 -6.82 0.30
CA ARG A 64 -16.36 -7.83 1.22
C ARG A 64 -17.16 -7.20 2.37
N ALA A 65 -18.41 -7.65 2.52
CA ALA A 65 -19.33 -7.32 3.62
C ALA A 65 -19.54 -5.81 3.84
N ALA A 66 -19.74 -5.06 2.74
CA ALA A 66 -19.98 -3.62 2.77
C ALA A 66 -18.94 -2.82 3.58
N GLY A 67 -17.70 -3.30 3.68
CA GLY A 67 -16.67 -2.64 4.49
C GLY A 67 -16.73 -2.90 5.98
N LYS A 68 -17.31 -4.02 6.45
CA LYS A 68 -17.39 -4.32 7.90
C LYS A 68 -16.66 -5.60 8.31
N SER A 69 -16.07 -6.31 7.35
CA SER A 69 -15.38 -7.57 7.60
C SER A 69 -14.10 -7.40 8.43
N ALA A 70 -13.66 -8.47 9.11
CA ALA A 70 -12.36 -8.48 9.80
C ALA A 70 -11.19 -8.18 8.86
N MET A 71 -11.26 -8.67 7.62
CA MET A 71 -10.27 -8.37 6.57
C MET A 71 -10.26 -6.87 6.23
N PHE A 72 -11.43 -6.25 6.09
CA PHE A 72 -11.51 -4.81 5.83
C PHE A 72 -10.94 -4.00 6.98
N ARG A 73 -11.30 -4.31 8.23
CA ARG A 73 -10.72 -3.64 9.41
C ARG A 73 -9.20 -3.75 9.48
N ALA A 74 -8.68 -4.95 9.20
CA ALA A 74 -7.24 -5.18 9.13
C ALA A 74 -6.58 -4.35 8.02
N VAL A 75 -7.19 -4.29 6.83
CA VAL A 75 -6.68 -3.46 5.73
C VAL A 75 -6.72 -1.97 6.07
N VAL A 76 -7.81 -1.45 6.66
CA VAL A 76 -7.88 -0.04 7.09
C VAL A 76 -6.77 0.27 8.09
N ALA A 77 -6.65 -0.53 9.16
CA ALA A 77 -5.66 -0.31 10.21
C ALA A 77 -4.22 -0.50 9.71
N GLY A 78 -4.00 -1.46 8.81
CA GLY A 78 -2.70 -1.68 8.16
C GLY A 78 -2.30 -0.55 7.22
N LEU A 79 -3.26 0.04 6.50
CA LEU A 79 -3.02 1.19 5.62
C LEU A 79 -2.77 2.48 6.42
N GLU A 80 -3.36 2.64 7.61
CA GLU A 80 -2.97 3.71 8.53
C GLU A 80 -1.52 3.54 9.01
N ALA A 81 -1.10 2.32 9.35
CA ALA A 81 0.29 2.04 9.68
C ALA A 81 1.22 2.29 8.48
N HIS A 82 0.80 1.92 7.27
CA HIS A 82 1.53 2.15 6.02
C HIS A 82 1.85 3.63 5.79
N VAL A 83 0.88 4.54 6.02
CA VAL A 83 1.12 6.01 5.97
C VAL A 83 2.28 6.41 6.89
N VAL A 84 2.32 5.87 8.11
CA VAL A 84 3.40 6.17 9.06
C VAL A 84 4.74 5.65 8.56
N THR A 85 4.77 4.49 7.89
CA THR A 85 6.02 3.95 7.33
C THR A 85 6.63 4.86 6.26
N HIS A 86 5.80 5.50 5.43
CA HIS A 86 6.27 6.45 4.42
C HIS A 86 6.88 7.72 5.02
N LEU A 87 6.25 8.25 6.06
CA LEU A 87 6.79 9.39 6.81
C LEU A 87 8.11 9.03 7.49
N GLY A 88 8.15 7.87 8.16
CA GLY A 88 9.36 7.36 8.80
C GLY A 88 10.50 7.16 7.79
N ALA A 89 10.21 6.57 6.63
CA ALA A 89 11.16 6.38 5.55
C ALA A 89 11.69 7.73 5.02
N SER A 90 10.83 8.71 4.78
CA SER A 90 11.23 10.05 4.34
C SER A 90 12.09 10.79 5.36
N VAL A 91 11.75 10.71 6.65
CA VAL A 91 12.56 11.29 7.73
C VAL A 91 13.91 10.60 7.83
N ALA A 92 13.95 9.26 7.83
CA ALA A 92 15.19 8.49 7.90
C ALA A 92 16.10 8.75 6.71
N GLN A 93 15.52 8.90 5.52
CA GLN A 93 16.26 9.19 4.29
C GLN A 93 16.54 10.69 4.07
N ARG A 94 16.03 11.56 4.95
CA ARG A 94 16.13 13.03 4.89
C ARG A 94 15.73 13.61 3.53
N GLY A 95 14.65 13.09 2.96
CA GLY A 95 14.20 13.53 1.65
C GLY A 95 12.94 12.81 1.20
N TYR A 96 12.50 13.12 0.00
CA TYR A 96 11.34 12.50 -0.62
C TYR A 96 11.52 10.98 -0.74
N THR A 97 10.58 10.18 -0.24
CA THR A 97 10.46 8.76 -0.57
C THR A 97 9.15 8.50 -1.29
N ALA A 98 9.10 7.45 -2.11
CA ALA A 98 7.87 7.02 -2.77
C ALA A 98 6.70 6.98 -1.78
N GLY A 99 5.55 7.50 -2.19
CA GLY A 99 4.33 7.50 -1.39
C GLY A 99 4.21 8.67 -0.40
N VAL A 100 5.29 9.39 -0.06
CA VAL A 100 5.21 10.44 0.97
C VAL A 100 4.34 11.63 0.55
N ALA A 101 4.30 11.98 -0.75
CA ALA A 101 3.56 13.16 -1.20
C ALA A 101 2.04 12.95 -1.08
N THR A 102 1.56 11.71 -1.17
CA THR A 102 0.13 11.38 -1.06
C THR A 102 -0.24 10.67 0.25
N ALA A 103 0.73 10.19 1.04
CA ALA A 103 0.48 9.48 2.30
C ALA A 103 -0.40 10.29 3.27
N LEU A 104 -0.03 11.54 3.54
CA LEU A 104 -0.80 12.43 4.42
C LEU A 104 -2.00 13.11 3.76
N PRO A 105 -1.90 13.70 2.56
CA PRO A 105 -3.02 14.47 2.01
C PRO A 105 -4.09 13.61 1.34
N ILE A 106 -3.80 12.35 0.97
CA ILE A 106 -4.73 11.49 0.23
C ILE A 106 -5.05 10.22 1.01
N MET A 107 -4.02 9.42 1.29
CA MET A 107 -4.21 8.09 1.88
C MET A 107 -4.79 8.15 3.29
N PHE A 108 -4.23 9.04 4.12
CA PHE A 108 -4.69 9.22 5.50
C PHE A 108 -6.15 9.70 5.60
N PRO A 109 -6.62 10.73 4.88
CA PRO A 109 -8.04 11.09 4.85
C PRO A 109 -8.97 9.95 4.40
N GLY A 110 -8.58 9.18 3.38
CA GLY A 110 -9.35 8.02 2.93
C GLY A 110 -9.48 6.94 4.00
N ALA A 111 -8.37 6.61 4.67
CA ALA A 111 -8.35 5.67 5.79
C ALA A 111 -9.16 6.17 7.00
N LEU A 112 -9.06 7.46 7.32
CA LEU A 112 -9.80 8.09 8.40
C LEU A 112 -11.32 8.06 8.16
N MET A 113 -11.77 8.25 6.92
CA MET A 113 -13.18 8.13 6.56
C MET A 113 -13.68 6.69 6.78
N ALA A 114 -12.91 5.69 6.36
CA ALA A 114 -13.21 4.28 6.61
C ALA A 114 -13.24 3.92 8.11
N ARG A 115 -12.27 4.40 8.89
CA ARG A 115 -12.24 4.24 10.35
C ARG A 115 -13.48 4.85 11.00
N ARG A 116 -13.86 6.06 10.61
CA ARG A 116 -15.03 6.76 11.17
C ARG A 116 -16.34 6.03 10.85
N GLU A 117 -16.48 5.50 9.63
CA GLU A 117 -17.65 4.69 9.27
C GLU A 117 -17.73 3.41 10.13
N LEU A 118 -16.62 2.69 10.26
CA LEU A 118 -16.51 1.52 11.13
C LEU A 118 -16.87 1.85 12.59
N GLN A 119 -16.43 3.00 13.12
CA GLN A 119 -16.80 3.46 14.46
C GLN A 119 -18.30 3.71 14.60
N ARG A 120 -18.93 4.38 13.63
CA ARG A 120 -20.38 4.63 13.61
C ARG A 120 -21.19 3.34 13.56
N ASP A 121 -20.64 2.32 12.92
CA ASP A 121 -21.21 0.97 12.83
C ASP A 121 -20.88 0.06 14.03
N GLY A 122 -20.26 0.59 15.09
CA GLY A 122 -19.89 -0.18 16.29
C GLY A 122 -18.74 -1.18 16.07
N CYS A 123 -18.03 -1.07 14.95
CA CYS A 123 -16.93 -1.94 14.52
C CYS A 123 -15.58 -1.26 14.70
N GLU A 124 -15.34 -0.65 15.87
CA GLU A 124 -14.12 0.11 16.14
C GLU A 124 -12.83 -0.71 15.92
N LEU A 125 -11.83 -0.06 15.31
CA LEU A 125 -10.52 -0.67 15.07
C LEU A 125 -9.78 -0.88 16.39
N ARG A 126 -9.34 -2.11 16.63
CA ARG A 126 -8.54 -2.50 17.79
C ARG A 126 -7.08 -2.61 17.40
N PHE A 127 -6.19 -2.61 18.38
CA PHE A 127 -4.76 -2.87 18.17
C PHE A 127 -4.50 -4.18 17.41
N ARG A 128 -5.30 -5.22 17.68
CA ARG A 128 -5.23 -6.49 16.96
C ARG A 128 -5.51 -6.34 15.46
N ASP A 129 -6.41 -5.44 15.06
CA ASP A 129 -6.67 -5.19 13.64
C ASP A 129 -5.43 -4.54 12.97
N THR A 130 -4.70 -3.68 13.68
CA THR A 130 -3.41 -3.14 13.19
C THR A 130 -2.37 -4.24 13.01
N VAL A 131 -2.19 -5.11 14.01
CA VAL A 131 -1.25 -6.25 13.91
C VAL A 131 -1.61 -7.15 12.74
N ASN A 132 -2.88 -7.56 12.65
CA ASN A 132 -3.38 -8.37 11.53
C ASN A 132 -3.18 -7.65 10.18
N GLY A 133 -3.37 -6.33 10.15
CA GLY A 133 -3.17 -5.51 8.96
C GLY A 133 -1.72 -5.52 8.49
N VAL A 134 -0.77 -5.34 9.40
CA VAL A 134 0.67 -5.41 9.11
C VAL A 134 1.05 -6.83 8.68
N GLU A 135 0.61 -7.85 9.41
CA GLU A 135 0.83 -9.27 9.09
C GLU A 135 0.25 -9.68 7.73
N LEU A 136 -0.80 -9.00 7.27
CA LEU A 136 -1.38 -9.21 5.94
C LEU A 136 -0.64 -8.43 4.85
N LEU A 137 -0.51 -7.11 5.02
CA LEU A 137 -0.06 -6.22 3.96
C LEU A 137 1.45 -6.33 3.70
N LEU A 138 2.27 -6.50 4.73
CA LEU A 138 3.72 -6.58 4.55
C LEU A 138 4.14 -7.84 3.78
N PRO A 139 3.72 -9.07 4.16
CA PRO A 139 4.01 -10.25 3.37
C PRO A 139 3.36 -10.21 1.99
N ALA A 140 2.13 -9.68 1.87
CA ALA A 140 1.49 -9.52 0.56
C ALA A 140 2.32 -8.62 -0.38
N ALA A 141 2.85 -7.50 0.13
CA ALA A 141 3.72 -6.62 -0.66
C ALA A 141 4.99 -7.35 -1.11
N LEU A 142 5.63 -8.12 -0.23
CA LEU A 142 6.82 -8.92 -0.58
C LEU A 142 6.50 -9.98 -1.64
N VAL A 143 5.37 -10.67 -1.51
CA VAL A 143 4.90 -11.66 -2.50
C VAL A 143 4.60 -10.98 -3.84
N CYS A 144 3.96 -9.81 -3.84
CA CYS A 144 3.68 -9.05 -5.07
C CYS A 144 4.98 -8.64 -5.77
N GLN A 145 6.00 -8.20 -5.01
CA GLN A 145 7.32 -7.89 -5.56
C GLN A 145 8.02 -9.13 -6.13
N GLY A 146 7.93 -10.27 -5.44
CA GLY A 146 8.45 -11.56 -5.92
C GLY A 146 7.76 -12.03 -7.20
N ALA A 147 6.43 -11.95 -7.25
CA ALA A 147 5.62 -12.28 -8.43
C ALA A 147 5.94 -11.36 -9.60
N ALA A 148 6.03 -10.04 -9.37
CA ALA A 148 6.40 -9.07 -10.40
C ALA A 148 7.79 -9.35 -10.99
N ARG A 149 8.76 -9.74 -10.14
CA ARG A 149 10.09 -10.18 -10.59
C ARG A 149 10.03 -11.45 -11.44
N LEU A 150 9.21 -12.42 -11.05
CA LEU A 150 9.06 -13.69 -11.78
C LEU A 150 8.39 -13.46 -13.14
N ILE A 151 7.29 -12.72 -13.18
CA ILE A 151 6.56 -12.37 -14.42
C ILE A 151 7.52 -11.73 -15.42
N ARG A 152 8.33 -10.75 -14.96
CA ARG A 152 9.33 -10.09 -15.81
C ARG A 152 10.38 -11.06 -16.34
N ARG A 153 10.91 -11.95 -15.49
CA ARG A 153 11.92 -12.95 -15.90
C ARG A 153 11.36 -13.87 -16.98
N VAL A 154 10.12 -14.32 -16.83
CA VAL A 154 9.44 -15.17 -17.83
C VAL A 154 9.21 -14.41 -19.14
N SER A 155 8.78 -13.15 -19.09
CA SER A 155 8.60 -12.33 -20.28
C SER A 155 9.91 -12.08 -21.03
N ALA A 156 11.01 -11.83 -20.30
CA ALA A 156 12.33 -11.62 -20.91
C ALA A 156 12.91 -12.89 -21.54
N ALA A 157 12.63 -14.08 -20.98
CA ALA A 157 13.08 -15.36 -21.53
C ALA A 157 12.30 -15.81 -22.79
N LYS A 158 11.17 -15.16 -23.09
CA LYS A 158 10.33 -15.42 -24.27
C LYS A 158 10.59 -14.46 -25.44
N SER A 159 11.41 -13.43 -25.24
CA SER A 159 11.81 -12.43 -26.25
C SER A 159 13.18 -12.76 -26.83
#